data_AF-A0A3D5BAQ4-F1
#
_entry.id   AF-A0A3D5BAQ4-F1
#
_cell.length_a   1.000
_cell.length_b   1.000
_cell.length_c   1.000
_cell.angle_alpha   90.00
_cell.angle_beta   90.00
_cell.angle_gamma   90.00
#
_symmetry.space_group_name_H-M   'P 1'
#
loop_
_entity.id
_entity.type
_entity.pdbx_description
1 polymer ?
#
loop_
_entity_poly.entity_id
_entity_poly.type
_entity_poly.pdbx_seq_one_letter_code
_entity_poly.pdbx_strand_id
1 'polypeptide(L)'
;DFQRALSLALKADKCQEAYDIKNLIAQIYLKLQDKENAIQYFHQALILNSKSMDTLINLGTLEQDESYFKKALSLYPQSYEAHLAYADFLAQDGRKAEALEQYRSALLLGGDNAALSNNIGLILKDMADYKGALDLFLNAYLKDQSNQDIAVNMAETLVLLHNNEPKEAVKIAKLWAENAPDNIFALKTLAAFENRVFENDKEYVSALFDEFAGVYDKQMENINYNVLNKIKELDINIEGNVLDLGCGTGLAAEKLKTPGSNWTGIDISSKMLKIAKEKQLYDTLVQADVLDFLENNKLKFNIILCLDVIEYIKDFENLFKYCFPSSLVFSIEKAPDQINDFCVNAQGRYQHNPEYVKNLLKTIGYQSIEMHPLTLRKENGKDVEGLLFICKKA
;
A
#
# COMPACT_ATOMS: atom_id res chain seq x y z
N ASP A 1 23.11 -9.39 12.01
CA ASP A 1 24.26 -9.11 11.12
C ASP A 1 24.39 -10.22 10.09
N PHE A 2 23.68 -10.08 8.97
CA PHE A 2 23.62 -11.12 7.92
C PHE A 2 24.92 -11.19 7.11
N GLN A 3 25.68 -10.10 7.00
CA GLN A 3 26.97 -10.08 6.32
C GLN A 3 28.00 -10.93 7.07
N ARG A 4 28.06 -10.80 8.41
CA ARG A 4 28.91 -11.67 9.23
C ARG A 4 28.47 -13.12 9.17
N ALA A 5 27.17 -13.39 9.21
CA ALA A 5 26.63 -14.74 9.09
C ALA A 5 27.03 -15.38 7.75
N LEU A 6 26.92 -14.64 6.64
CA LEU A 6 27.32 -15.08 5.31
C LEU A 6 28.80 -15.46 5.27
N SER A 7 29.67 -14.60 5.81
CA SER A 7 31.12 -14.87 5.86
C SER A 7 31.46 -16.17 6.59
N LEU A 8 30.77 -16.46 7.69
CA LEU A 8 30.95 -17.71 8.45
C LEU A 8 30.41 -18.92 7.70
N ALA A 9 29.22 -18.80 7.11
CA ALA A 9 28.61 -19.88 6.35
C ALA A 9 29.45 -20.27 5.12
N LEU A 10 30.00 -19.29 4.38
CA LEU A 10 30.91 -19.52 3.25
C LEU A 10 32.23 -20.19 3.67
N LYS A 11 32.73 -19.94 4.90
CA LYS A 11 33.89 -20.66 5.44
C LYS A 11 33.55 -22.10 5.76
N ALA A 12 32.38 -22.36 6.34
CA ALA A 12 31.90 -23.70 6.62
C ALA A 12 31.73 -24.52 5.33
N ASP A 13 31.18 -23.90 4.28
CA ASP A 13 30.97 -24.51 2.96
C ASP A 13 32.28 -24.98 2.31
N LYS A 14 33.38 -24.24 2.51
CA LYS A 14 34.71 -24.65 2.06
C LYS A 14 35.28 -25.85 2.83
N CYS A 15 34.82 -26.07 4.06
CA CYS A 15 35.28 -27.17 4.90
C CYS A 15 34.47 -28.45 4.67
N GLN A 16 33.16 -28.31 4.42
CA GLN A 16 32.25 -29.42 4.22
C GLN A 16 31.12 -29.01 3.28
N GLU A 17 31.00 -29.73 2.17
CA GLU A 17 29.86 -29.61 1.28
C GLU A 17 28.67 -30.36 1.88
N ALA A 18 27.67 -29.61 2.36
CA ALA A 18 26.48 -30.17 3.01
C ALA A 18 25.24 -29.38 2.62
N TYR A 19 24.12 -30.10 2.48
CA TYR A 19 22.81 -29.54 2.16
C TYR A 19 22.46 -28.36 3.09
N ASP A 20 22.56 -28.55 4.40
CA ASP A 20 22.16 -27.55 5.40
C ASP A 20 22.98 -26.26 5.29
N ILE A 21 24.27 -26.37 4.93
CA ILE A 21 25.15 -25.22 4.75
C ILE A 21 24.76 -24.44 3.48
N LYS A 22 24.56 -25.13 2.35
CA LYS A 22 24.12 -24.50 1.10
C LYS A 22 22.75 -23.82 1.26
N ASN A 23 21.81 -24.49 1.92
CA ASN A 23 20.47 -23.97 2.19
C ASN A 23 20.53 -22.73 3.09
N LEU A 24 21.36 -22.75 4.15
CA LEU A 24 21.56 -21.59 5.02
C LEU A 24 22.18 -20.41 4.27
N ILE A 25 23.19 -20.64 3.44
CA ILE A 25 23.81 -19.58 2.62
C ILE A 25 22.77 -18.94 1.70
N ALA A 26 21.97 -19.76 1.01
CA ALA A 26 20.90 -19.27 0.14
C ALA A 26 19.88 -18.39 0.90
N GLN A 27 19.46 -18.83 2.09
CA GLN A 27 18.57 -18.05 2.95
C GLN A 27 19.20 -16.73 3.42
N ILE A 28 20.50 -16.71 3.73
CA ILE A 28 21.21 -15.47 4.10
C ILE A 28 21.24 -14.50 2.91
N TYR A 29 21.51 -14.98 1.70
CA TYR A 29 21.45 -14.16 0.49
C TYR A 29 20.06 -13.57 0.26
N LEU A 30 18.98 -14.33 0.52
CA LEU A 30 17.61 -13.78 0.50
C LEU A 30 17.42 -12.65 1.51
N LYS A 31 17.94 -12.79 2.74
CA LYS A 31 17.88 -11.73 3.75
C LYS A 31 18.71 -10.49 3.38
N LEU A 32 19.71 -10.67 2.51
CA LEU A 32 20.51 -9.60 1.91
C LEU A 32 19.92 -9.08 0.59
N GLN A 33 18.75 -9.57 0.18
CA GLN A 33 18.06 -9.24 -1.08
C GLN A 33 18.85 -9.59 -2.36
N ASP A 34 19.86 -10.46 -2.24
CA ASP A 34 20.65 -10.96 -3.36
C ASP A 34 20.03 -12.26 -3.90
N LYS A 35 19.03 -12.10 -4.76
CA LYS A 35 18.26 -13.23 -5.31
C LYS A 35 19.12 -14.13 -6.21
N GLU A 36 20.06 -13.55 -6.95
CA GLU A 36 20.89 -14.28 -7.90
C GLU A 36 21.78 -15.31 -7.18
N ASN A 37 22.50 -14.88 -6.14
CA ASN A 37 23.29 -15.81 -5.35
C ASN A 37 22.43 -16.80 -4.55
N ALA A 38 21.27 -16.36 -4.06
CA ALA A 38 20.34 -17.27 -3.38
C ALA A 38 19.92 -18.44 -4.29
N ILE A 39 19.52 -18.15 -5.53
CA ILE A 39 19.15 -19.17 -6.53
C ILE A 39 20.30 -20.14 -6.78
N GLN A 40 21.53 -19.63 -7.00
CA GLN A 40 22.70 -20.48 -7.24
C GLN A 40 22.96 -21.46 -6.08
N TYR A 41 22.86 -21.00 -4.83
CA TYR A 41 23.07 -21.84 -3.67
C TYR A 41 21.91 -22.80 -3.42
N PHE A 42 20.66 -22.42 -3.73
CA PHE A 42 19.53 -23.35 -3.69
C PHE A 42 19.66 -24.47 -4.73
N HIS A 43 20.16 -24.19 -5.94
CA HIS A 43 20.48 -25.24 -6.92
C HIS A 43 21.51 -26.22 -6.41
N GLN A 44 22.59 -25.73 -5.78
CA GLN A 44 23.59 -26.58 -5.15
C GLN A 44 22.99 -27.41 -4.01
N ALA A 45 22.15 -26.81 -3.17
CA ALA A 45 21.42 -27.53 -2.13
C ALA A 45 20.51 -28.62 -2.73
N LEU A 46 19.83 -28.34 -3.84
CA LEU A 46 18.96 -29.30 -4.52
C LEU A 46 19.73 -30.48 -5.13
N ILE A 47 20.97 -30.26 -5.60
CA ILE A 47 21.85 -31.36 -6.05
C ILE A 47 22.16 -32.30 -4.89
N LEU A 48 22.46 -31.76 -3.71
CA LEU A 48 22.79 -32.53 -2.51
C LEU A 48 21.57 -33.22 -1.89
N ASN A 49 20.39 -32.60 -1.97
CA ASN A 49 19.12 -33.17 -1.54
C ASN A 49 17.99 -32.84 -2.51
N SER A 50 17.84 -33.68 -3.53
CA SER A 50 16.87 -33.50 -4.62
C SER A 50 15.40 -33.61 -4.22
N LYS A 51 15.15 -34.02 -2.97
CA LYS A 51 13.82 -34.16 -2.39
C LYS A 51 13.51 -33.08 -1.36
N SER A 52 14.40 -32.13 -1.06
CA SER A 52 14.08 -31.11 -0.06
C SER A 52 12.88 -30.25 -0.49
N MET A 53 11.79 -30.31 0.27
CA MET A 53 10.58 -29.52 0.05
C MET A 53 10.87 -28.02 0.09
N ASP A 54 11.58 -27.56 1.13
CA ASP A 54 11.88 -26.14 1.32
C ASP A 54 12.71 -25.59 0.16
N THR A 55 13.70 -26.36 -0.32
CA THR A 55 14.54 -25.94 -1.44
C THR A 55 13.75 -25.89 -2.75
N LEU A 56 12.88 -26.87 -2.99
CA LEU A 56 11.97 -26.87 -4.14
C LEU A 56 11.03 -25.66 -4.10
N ILE A 57 10.39 -25.39 -2.96
CA ILE A 57 9.50 -24.23 -2.79
C ILE A 57 10.26 -22.92 -3.03
N ASN A 58 11.43 -22.75 -2.42
CA ASN A 58 12.23 -21.52 -2.60
C ASN A 58 12.64 -21.30 -4.06
N LEU A 59 13.09 -22.35 -4.77
CA LEU A 59 13.40 -22.25 -6.20
C LEU A 59 12.16 -21.93 -7.03
N GLY A 60 11.04 -22.61 -6.78
CA GLY A 60 9.76 -22.34 -7.45
C GLY A 60 9.33 -20.88 -7.31
N THR A 61 9.44 -20.31 -6.11
CA THR A 61 9.10 -18.91 -5.87
C THR A 61 10.08 -17.94 -6.54
N LEU A 62 11.38 -18.21 -6.46
CA LEU A 62 12.41 -17.28 -6.96
C LEU A 62 12.52 -17.28 -8.48
N GLU A 63 12.40 -18.45 -9.11
CA GLU A 63 12.49 -18.63 -10.56
C GLU A 63 11.11 -18.52 -11.24
N GLN A 64 10.02 -18.41 -10.47
CA GLN A 64 8.64 -18.41 -10.96
C GLN A 64 8.32 -19.65 -11.81
N ASP A 65 8.80 -20.82 -11.37
CA ASP A 65 8.65 -22.09 -12.07
C ASP A 65 7.74 -23.05 -11.30
N GLU A 66 6.57 -23.30 -11.88
CA GLU A 66 5.53 -24.18 -11.36
C GLU A 66 6.00 -25.64 -11.15
N SER A 67 7.00 -26.08 -11.91
CA SER A 67 7.47 -27.48 -11.90
C SER A 67 8.04 -27.88 -10.54
N TYR A 68 8.67 -26.95 -9.81
CA TYR A 68 9.19 -27.23 -8.47
C TYR A 68 8.08 -27.45 -7.44
N PHE A 69 7.00 -26.66 -7.50
CA PHE A 69 5.85 -26.85 -6.61
C PHE A 69 5.15 -28.19 -6.89
N LYS A 70 4.96 -28.53 -8.17
CA LYS A 70 4.42 -29.84 -8.57
C LYS A 70 5.30 -30.99 -8.11
N LYS A 71 6.63 -30.84 -8.20
CA LYS A 71 7.57 -31.83 -7.67
C LYS A 71 7.48 -31.94 -6.14
N ALA A 72 7.42 -30.82 -5.41
CA ALA A 72 7.26 -30.80 -3.97
C ALA A 72 5.97 -31.54 -3.55
N LEU A 73 4.84 -31.24 -4.18
CA LEU A 73 3.57 -31.92 -3.91
C LEU A 73 3.57 -33.40 -4.29
N SER A 74 4.30 -33.80 -5.34
CA SER A 74 4.44 -35.23 -5.69
C SER A 74 5.21 -36.02 -4.62
N LEU A 75 6.16 -35.38 -3.94
CA LEU A 75 6.97 -35.96 -2.87
C LEU A 75 6.28 -35.87 -1.50
N TYR A 76 5.53 -34.80 -1.26
CA TYR A 76 4.90 -34.46 0.01
C TYR A 76 3.41 -34.11 -0.15
N PRO A 77 2.56 -35.05 -0.62
CA PRO A 77 1.15 -34.78 -0.93
C PRO A 77 0.26 -34.53 0.31
N GLN A 78 0.83 -34.60 1.51
CA GLN A 78 0.13 -34.34 2.78
C GLN A 78 0.78 -33.18 3.56
N SER A 79 1.70 -32.45 2.92
CA SER A 79 2.32 -31.26 3.52
C SER A 79 1.42 -30.05 3.28
N TYR A 80 0.90 -29.46 4.35
CA TYR A 80 0.12 -28.23 4.22
C TYR A 80 1.00 -27.09 3.70
N GLU A 81 2.29 -27.04 4.05
CA GLU A 81 3.23 -26.03 3.60
C GLU A 81 3.47 -26.09 2.09
N ALA A 82 3.55 -27.29 1.51
CA ALA A 82 3.67 -27.46 0.06
C ALA A 82 2.41 -26.99 -0.67
N HIS A 83 1.22 -27.32 -0.14
CA HIS A 83 -0.05 -26.85 -0.69
C HIS A 83 -0.19 -25.34 -0.57
N LEU A 84 0.16 -24.75 0.58
CA LEU A 84 0.15 -23.30 0.82
C LEU A 84 1.07 -22.58 -0.16
N ALA A 85 2.33 -23.01 -0.29
CA ALA A 85 3.30 -22.36 -1.17
C ALA A 85 2.88 -22.42 -2.64
N TYR A 86 2.30 -23.54 -3.08
CA TYR A 86 1.78 -23.66 -4.44
C TYR A 86 0.53 -22.80 -4.65
N ALA A 87 -0.35 -22.69 -3.65
CA ALA A 87 -1.49 -21.81 -3.68
C ALA A 87 -1.09 -20.33 -3.80
N ASP A 88 -0.07 -19.90 -3.04
CA ASP A 88 0.49 -18.54 -3.12
C ASP A 88 1.03 -18.24 -4.53
N PHE A 89 1.75 -19.19 -5.14
CA PHE A 89 2.22 -19.10 -6.53
C PHE A 89 1.05 -18.95 -7.52
N LEU A 90 0.05 -19.82 -7.44
CA LEU A 90 -1.13 -19.78 -8.33
C LEU A 90 -1.93 -18.49 -8.16
N ALA A 91 -2.02 -17.96 -6.93
CA ALA A 91 -2.68 -16.71 -6.65
C ALA A 91 -1.95 -15.53 -7.31
N GLN A 92 -0.61 -15.49 -7.22
CA GLN A 92 0.23 -14.49 -7.88
C GLN A 92 0.13 -14.57 -9.41
N ASP A 93 0.00 -15.78 -9.96
CA ASP A 93 -0.22 -16.03 -11.40
C ASP A 93 -1.67 -15.74 -11.86
N GLY A 94 -2.55 -15.32 -10.95
CA GLY A 94 -3.95 -15.00 -11.25
C GLY A 94 -4.87 -16.22 -11.42
N ARG A 95 -4.36 -17.44 -11.21
CA ARG A 95 -5.12 -18.71 -11.28
C ARG A 95 -5.90 -18.96 -9.98
N LYS A 96 -6.77 -18.01 -9.65
CA LYS A 96 -7.51 -17.92 -8.37
C LYS A 96 -8.28 -19.18 -7.98
N ALA A 97 -8.95 -19.81 -8.94
CA ALA A 97 -9.73 -21.02 -8.69
C ALA A 97 -8.83 -22.20 -8.27
N GLU A 98 -7.70 -22.38 -8.94
CA GLU A 98 -6.74 -23.44 -8.60
C GLU A 98 -6.03 -23.14 -7.28
N ALA A 99 -5.69 -21.87 -7.03
CA ALA A 99 -5.16 -21.43 -5.75
C ALA A 99 -6.11 -21.77 -4.60
N LEU A 100 -7.42 -21.52 -4.76
CA LEU A 100 -8.43 -21.82 -3.75
C LEU A 100 -8.50 -23.33 -3.42
N GLU A 101 -8.40 -24.19 -4.42
CA GLU A 101 -8.35 -25.65 -4.21
C GLU A 101 -7.10 -26.09 -3.43
N GLN A 102 -5.95 -25.48 -3.73
CA GLN A 102 -4.71 -25.75 -2.98
C GLN A 102 -4.76 -25.23 -1.55
N TYR A 103 -5.28 -24.02 -1.33
CA TYR A 103 -5.49 -23.49 0.02
C TYR A 103 -6.46 -24.33 0.84
N ARG A 104 -7.56 -24.82 0.23
CA ARG A 104 -8.49 -25.76 0.89
C ARG A 104 -7.78 -27.04 1.33
N SER A 105 -6.90 -27.56 0.48
CA SER A 105 -6.08 -28.73 0.81
C SER A 105 -5.13 -28.42 1.97
N ALA A 106 -4.45 -27.27 1.98
CA ALA A 106 -3.61 -26.84 3.10
C ALA A 106 -4.39 -26.75 4.42
N LEU A 107 -5.60 -26.17 4.38
CA LEU A 107 -6.48 -26.06 5.55
C LEU A 107 -6.93 -27.45 6.07
N LEU A 108 -7.32 -28.36 5.17
CA LEU A 108 -7.70 -29.74 5.53
C LEU A 108 -6.54 -30.54 6.14
N LEU A 109 -5.31 -30.23 5.75
CA LEU A 109 -4.09 -30.86 6.24
C LEU A 109 -3.57 -30.24 7.55
N GLY A 110 -4.36 -29.36 8.18
CA GLY A 110 -4.03 -28.77 9.49
C GLY A 110 -3.30 -27.44 9.42
N GLY A 111 -3.19 -26.83 8.23
CA GLY A 111 -2.78 -25.44 8.12
C GLY A 111 -3.81 -24.55 8.81
N ASP A 112 -3.48 -24.04 9.99
CA ASP A 112 -4.38 -23.18 10.77
C ASP A 112 -3.63 -21.98 11.35
N ASN A 113 -3.38 -20.97 10.51
CA ASN A 113 -2.73 -19.74 10.92
C ASN A 113 -3.40 -18.51 10.29
N ALA A 114 -3.14 -17.33 10.87
CA ALA A 114 -3.77 -16.09 10.44
C ALA A 114 -3.44 -15.75 8.97
N ALA A 115 -2.21 -16.00 8.53
CA ALA A 115 -1.75 -15.72 7.17
C ALA A 115 -2.53 -16.51 6.11
N LEU A 116 -2.73 -17.81 6.32
CA LEU A 116 -3.50 -18.66 5.41
C LEU A 116 -4.96 -18.20 5.32
N SER A 117 -5.61 -17.92 6.46
CA SER A 117 -6.97 -17.39 6.47
C SER A 117 -7.07 -16.05 5.75
N ASN A 118 -6.11 -15.14 5.96
CA ASN A 118 -6.04 -13.86 5.26
C ASN A 118 -5.86 -14.03 3.74
N ASN A 119 -4.95 -14.91 3.30
CA ASN A 119 -4.70 -15.13 1.86
C ASN A 119 -5.93 -15.71 1.14
N ILE A 120 -6.64 -16.65 1.76
CA ILE A 120 -7.89 -17.17 1.20
C ILE A 120 -8.96 -16.07 1.18
N GLY A 121 -9.06 -15.28 2.26
CA GLY A 121 -9.98 -14.16 2.34
C GLY A 121 -9.78 -13.14 1.20
N LEU A 122 -8.53 -12.83 0.86
CA LEU A 122 -8.20 -11.96 -0.28
C LEU A 122 -8.70 -12.52 -1.61
N ILE A 123 -8.55 -13.83 -1.85
CA ILE A 123 -9.08 -14.46 -3.07
C ILE A 123 -10.60 -14.42 -3.11
N LEU A 124 -11.27 -14.67 -1.98
CA LEU A 124 -12.73 -14.59 -1.92
C LEU A 124 -13.24 -13.16 -2.13
N LYS A 125 -12.55 -12.16 -1.56
CA LYS A 125 -12.82 -10.72 -1.80
C LYS A 125 -12.75 -10.41 -3.29
N ASP A 126 -11.71 -10.88 -3.95
CA ASP A 126 -11.48 -10.73 -5.38
C ASP A 126 -12.52 -11.46 -6.26
N MET A 127 -13.10 -12.55 -5.75
CA MET A 127 -14.19 -13.29 -6.38
C MET A 127 -15.58 -12.72 -6.03
N ALA A 128 -15.64 -11.58 -5.32
CA ALA A 128 -16.84 -10.95 -4.81
C ALA A 128 -17.67 -11.79 -3.81
N ASP A 129 -17.08 -12.85 -3.24
CA ASP A 129 -17.64 -13.57 -2.09
C ASP A 129 -17.24 -12.85 -0.79
N TYR A 130 -17.82 -11.66 -0.59
CA TYR A 130 -17.44 -10.78 0.52
C TYR A 130 -17.76 -11.38 1.90
N LYS A 131 -18.83 -12.18 2.00
CA LYS A 131 -19.20 -12.82 3.27
C LYS A 131 -18.21 -13.92 3.63
N GLY A 132 -17.89 -14.81 2.68
CA GLY A 132 -16.85 -15.82 2.89
C GLY A 132 -15.48 -15.21 3.18
N ALA A 133 -15.14 -14.10 2.51
CA ALA A 133 -13.93 -13.34 2.80
C ALA A 133 -13.91 -12.80 4.23
N LEU A 134 -15.00 -12.18 4.69
CA LEU A 134 -15.11 -11.64 6.06
C LEU A 134 -15.04 -12.72 7.13
N ASP A 135 -15.63 -13.90 6.91
CA ASP A 135 -15.52 -15.03 7.85
C ASP A 135 -14.05 -15.44 8.05
N LEU A 136 -13.28 -15.49 6.95
CA LEU A 136 -11.86 -15.84 6.99
C LEU A 136 -11.00 -14.74 7.58
N PHE A 137 -11.25 -13.47 7.23
CA PHE A 137 -10.54 -12.35 7.84
C PHE A 137 -10.83 -12.24 9.34
N LEU A 138 -12.08 -12.48 9.77
CA LEU A 138 -12.41 -12.50 11.19
C LEU A 138 -11.68 -13.63 11.92
N ASN A 139 -11.60 -14.83 11.31
CA ASN A 139 -10.81 -15.93 11.86
C ASN A 139 -9.31 -15.57 11.95
N ALA A 140 -8.76 -14.95 10.90
CA ALA A 140 -7.38 -14.46 10.90
C ALA A 140 -7.14 -13.42 12.00
N TYR A 141 -8.05 -12.46 12.14
CA TYR A 141 -8.00 -11.39 13.12
C TYR A 141 -8.08 -11.92 14.56
N LEU A 142 -8.93 -12.92 14.81
CA LEU A 142 -9.04 -13.55 16.13
C LEU A 142 -7.73 -14.24 16.55
N LYS A 143 -6.93 -14.73 15.61
CA LYS A 143 -5.62 -15.34 15.86
C LYS A 143 -4.50 -14.32 16.03
N ASP A 144 -4.57 -13.20 15.32
CA ASP A 144 -3.59 -12.13 15.38
C ASP A 144 -4.25 -10.75 15.28
N GLN A 145 -4.72 -10.26 16.43
CA GLN A 145 -5.35 -8.93 16.52
C GLN A 145 -4.35 -7.79 16.36
N SER A 146 -3.04 -8.07 16.43
CA SER A 146 -1.99 -7.06 16.29
C SER A 146 -1.68 -6.75 14.82
N ASN A 147 -2.07 -7.63 13.92
CA ASN A 147 -1.87 -7.48 12.49
C ASN A 147 -2.94 -6.55 11.89
N GLN A 148 -2.54 -5.32 11.58
CA GLN A 148 -3.43 -4.30 11.04
C GLN A 148 -3.79 -4.55 9.57
N ASP A 149 -2.98 -5.25 8.78
CA ASP A 149 -3.32 -5.64 7.40
C ASP A 149 -4.67 -6.38 7.35
N ILE A 150 -4.92 -7.25 8.32
CA ILE A 150 -6.18 -8.00 8.41
C ILE A 150 -7.35 -7.05 8.68
N ALA A 151 -7.17 -6.07 9.57
CA ALA A 151 -8.19 -5.07 9.87
C ALA A 151 -8.49 -4.18 8.65
N VAL A 152 -7.46 -3.78 7.89
CA VAL A 152 -7.62 -3.05 6.63
C VAL A 152 -8.42 -3.89 5.63
N ASN A 153 -8.06 -5.16 5.45
CA ASN A 153 -8.77 -6.07 4.56
C ASN A 153 -10.24 -6.25 4.96
N MET A 154 -10.54 -6.34 6.26
CA MET A 154 -11.92 -6.40 6.77
C MET A 154 -12.69 -5.11 6.44
N ALA A 155 -12.11 -3.94 6.69
CA ALA A 155 -12.73 -2.65 6.42
C ALA A 155 -13.05 -2.47 4.93
N GLU A 156 -12.10 -2.75 4.04
CA GLU A 156 -12.32 -2.70 2.59
C GLU A 156 -13.42 -3.68 2.14
N THR A 157 -13.39 -4.91 2.65
CA THR A 157 -14.37 -5.94 2.28
C THR A 157 -15.77 -5.57 2.77
N LEU A 158 -15.87 -4.96 3.95
CA LEU A 158 -17.13 -4.43 4.47
C LEU A 158 -17.69 -3.32 3.60
N VAL A 159 -16.85 -2.41 3.09
CA VAL A 159 -17.28 -1.36 2.14
C VAL A 159 -17.84 -1.98 0.87
N LEU A 160 -17.14 -2.98 0.31
CA LEU A 160 -17.61 -3.71 -0.88
C LEU A 160 -18.92 -4.44 -0.61
N LEU A 161 -19.05 -5.09 0.56
CA LEU A 161 -20.31 -5.71 0.97
C LEU A 161 -21.42 -4.67 1.15
N HIS A 162 -21.13 -3.50 1.74
CA HIS A 162 -22.11 -2.45 1.98
C HIS A 162 -22.74 -1.92 0.69
N ASN A 163 -21.94 -1.83 -0.39
CA ASN A 163 -22.43 -1.44 -1.70
C ASN A 163 -23.44 -2.45 -2.30
N ASN A 164 -23.44 -3.71 -1.85
CA ASN A 164 -24.32 -4.77 -2.34
C ASN A 164 -25.45 -5.10 -1.34
N GLU A 165 -25.11 -5.20 -0.06
CA GLU A 165 -25.95 -5.65 1.06
C GLU A 165 -25.75 -4.76 2.31
N PRO A 166 -26.22 -3.51 2.30
CA PRO A 166 -25.88 -2.50 3.32
C PRO A 166 -26.31 -2.92 4.73
N LYS A 167 -27.48 -3.55 4.87
CA LYS A 167 -27.98 -4.00 6.19
C LYS A 167 -27.09 -5.04 6.84
N GLU A 168 -26.56 -5.98 6.06
CA GLU A 168 -25.69 -7.02 6.59
C GLU A 168 -24.30 -6.46 6.89
N ALA A 169 -23.75 -5.62 6.00
CA ALA A 169 -22.47 -4.94 6.25
C ALA A 169 -22.48 -4.12 7.54
N VAL A 170 -23.55 -3.35 7.78
CA VAL A 170 -23.73 -2.58 9.03
C VAL A 170 -23.74 -3.50 10.26
N LYS A 171 -24.44 -4.64 10.18
CA LYS A 171 -24.52 -5.60 11.28
C LYS A 171 -23.14 -6.19 11.61
N ILE A 172 -22.36 -6.58 10.59
CA ILE A 172 -21.02 -7.12 10.79
C ILE A 172 -20.07 -6.03 11.32
N ALA A 173 -20.13 -4.81 10.78
CA ALA A 173 -19.33 -3.69 11.26
C ALA A 173 -19.61 -3.34 12.74
N LYS A 174 -20.89 -3.40 13.15
CA LYS A 174 -21.28 -3.25 14.57
C LYS A 174 -20.65 -4.31 15.45
N LEU A 175 -20.78 -5.57 15.06
CA LEU A 175 -20.21 -6.68 15.81
C LEU A 175 -18.68 -6.55 15.91
N TRP A 176 -18.01 -6.16 14.83
CA TRP A 176 -16.57 -5.96 14.83
C TRP A 176 -16.15 -4.84 15.80
N ALA A 177 -16.80 -3.68 15.74
CA ALA A 177 -16.54 -2.56 16.64
C ALA A 177 -16.85 -2.89 18.12
N GLU A 178 -17.88 -3.68 18.39
CA GLU A 178 -18.22 -4.15 19.75
C GLU A 178 -17.17 -5.10 20.32
N ASN A 179 -16.58 -5.97 19.49
CA ASN A 179 -15.57 -6.93 19.92
C ASN A 179 -14.14 -6.37 19.87
N ALA A 180 -13.92 -5.26 19.17
CA ALA A 180 -12.64 -4.58 19.05
C ALA A 180 -12.81 -3.06 19.23
N PRO A 181 -13.19 -2.61 20.44
CA PRO A 181 -13.53 -1.21 20.70
C PRO A 181 -12.34 -0.24 20.54
N ASP A 182 -11.11 -0.75 20.56
CA ASP A 182 -9.88 0.04 20.34
C ASP A 182 -9.38 -0.04 18.89
N ASN A 183 -10.02 -0.84 18.02
CA ASN A 183 -9.59 -0.98 16.63
C ASN A 183 -10.09 0.20 15.79
N ILE A 184 -9.15 1.05 15.36
CA ILE A 184 -9.45 2.28 14.61
C ILE A 184 -10.21 2.01 13.29
N PHE A 185 -9.90 0.91 12.60
CA PHE A 185 -10.56 0.53 11.35
C PHE A 185 -12.02 0.11 11.60
N ALA A 186 -12.26 -0.70 12.64
CA ALA A 186 -13.61 -1.10 13.03
C ALA A 186 -14.50 0.11 13.35
N LEU A 187 -13.97 1.02 14.17
CA LEU A 187 -14.69 2.24 14.57
C LEU A 187 -14.95 3.17 13.37
N LYS A 188 -13.95 3.39 12.51
CA LYS A 188 -14.09 4.24 11.31
C LYS A 188 -15.10 3.65 10.33
N THR A 189 -15.03 2.33 10.06
CA THR A 189 -15.98 1.65 9.17
C THR A 189 -17.41 1.77 9.68
N LEU A 190 -17.64 1.54 10.98
CA LEU A 190 -18.97 1.69 11.56
C LEU A 190 -19.46 3.14 11.52
N ALA A 191 -18.61 4.11 11.87
CA ALA A 191 -18.97 5.52 11.80
C ALA A 191 -19.36 5.93 10.37
N ALA A 192 -18.62 5.47 9.36
CA ALA A 192 -18.92 5.71 7.95
C ALA A 192 -20.30 5.13 7.56
N PHE A 193 -20.60 3.88 7.93
CA PHE A 193 -21.89 3.27 7.61
C PHE A 193 -23.08 3.92 8.34
N GLU A 194 -22.84 4.52 9.49
CA GLU A 194 -23.86 5.26 10.25
C GLU A 194 -23.93 6.76 9.88
N ASN A 195 -23.14 7.21 8.90
CA ASN A 195 -22.98 8.62 8.53
C ASN A 195 -22.64 9.53 9.73
N ARG A 196 -21.84 9.02 10.66
CA ARG A 196 -21.33 9.76 11.82
C ARG A 196 -19.95 10.32 11.54
N VAL A 197 -19.65 11.47 12.15
CA VAL A 197 -18.29 12.03 12.13
C VAL A 197 -17.38 11.12 12.96
N PHE A 198 -16.20 10.82 12.41
CA PHE A 198 -15.14 10.13 13.12
C PHE A 198 -14.08 11.16 13.54
N GLU A 199 -13.79 11.25 14.84
CA GLU A 199 -12.92 12.29 15.39
C GLU A 199 -11.43 11.99 15.18
N ASN A 200 -11.04 10.71 15.14
CA ASN A 200 -9.64 10.25 15.09
C ASN A 200 -9.17 9.99 13.65
N ASP A 201 -9.55 10.87 12.71
CA ASP A 201 -9.22 10.70 11.28
C ASP A 201 -7.70 10.68 11.03
N LYS A 202 -6.93 11.46 11.81
CA LYS A 202 -5.47 11.53 11.70
C LYS A 202 -4.82 10.19 12.06
N GLU A 203 -5.23 9.60 13.18
CA GLU A 203 -4.72 8.30 13.63
C GLU A 203 -5.10 7.18 12.65
N TYR A 204 -6.31 7.23 12.09
CA TYR A 204 -6.74 6.30 11.04
C TYR A 204 -5.86 6.39 9.79
N VAL A 205 -5.64 7.60 9.27
CA VAL A 205 -4.80 7.81 8.08
C VAL A 205 -3.36 7.36 8.33
N SER A 206 -2.80 7.67 9.52
CA SER A 206 -1.47 7.19 9.91
C SER A 206 -1.37 5.67 9.93
N ALA A 207 -2.34 4.99 10.56
CA ALA A 207 -2.35 3.53 10.65
C ALA A 207 -2.50 2.89 9.26
N LEU A 208 -3.39 3.43 8.43
CA LEU A 208 -3.62 2.95 7.05
C LEU A 208 -2.32 2.99 6.24
N PHE A 209 -1.63 4.13 6.20
CA PHE A 209 -0.41 4.26 5.39
C PHE A 209 0.80 3.58 6.01
N ASP A 210 0.86 3.41 7.33
CA ASP A 210 1.88 2.57 7.96
C ASP A 210 1.83 1.13 7.41
N GLU A 211 0.64 0.57 7.17
CA GLU A 211 0.51 -0.77 6.60
C GLU A 211 0.87 -0.82 5.11
N PHE A 212 0.47 0.19 4.33
CA PHE A 212 0.79 0.24 2.90
C PHE A 212 2.28 0.46 2.60
N ALA A 213 3.05 1.05 3.51
CA ALA A 213 4.40 1.54 3.25
C ALA A 213 5.31 0.52 2.54
N GLY A 214 5.30 -0.75 2.97
CA GLY A 214 6.19 -1.78 2.42
C GLY A 214 5.87 -2.21 0.99
N VAL A 215 4.64 -1.97 0.52
CA VAL A 215 4.15 -2.38 -0.82
C VAL A 215 3.74 -1.20 -1.70
N TYR A 216 3.79 0.02 -1.15
CA TYR A 216 3.24 1.22 -1.75
C TYR A 216 3.74 1.46 -3.18
N ASP A 217 5.06 1.53 -3.38
CA ASP A 217 5.65 1.82 -4.70
C ASP A 217 5.20 0.82 -5.77
N LYS A 218 5.23 -0.47 -5.45
CA LYS A 218 4.76 -1.54 -6.36
C LYS A 218 3.26 -1.43 -6.63
N GLN A 219 2.47 -1.06 -5.63
CA GLN A 219 1.03 -0.86 -5.80
C GLN A 219 0.75 0.34 -6.71
N MET A 220 1.48 1.44 -6.56
CA MET A 220 1.37 2.63 -7.42
C MET A 220 1.70 2.31 -8.88
N GLU A 221 2.66 1.42 -9.14
CA GLU A 221 2.93 0.89 -10.48
C GLU A 221 1.76 0.05 -11.01
N ASN A 222 1.25 -0.90 -10.21
CA ASN A 222 0.17 -1.80 -10.61
C ASN A 222 -1.13 -1.06 -10.96
N ILE A 223 -1.41 0.06 -10.28
CA ILE A 223 -2.57 0.90 -10.55
C ILE A 223 -2.31 1.94 -11.66
N ASN A 224 -1.15 1.91 -12.33
CA ASN A 224 -0.77 2.90 -13.35
C ASN A 224 -0.92 4.35 -12.86
N TYR A 225 -0.42 4.65 -11.66
CA TYR A 225 -0.46 6.00 -11.12
C TYR A 225 0.25 7.01 -12.04
N ASN A 226 -0.44 8.11 -12.38
CA ASN A 226 -0.05 8.94 -13.53
C ASN A 226 0.20 10.41 -13.21
N VAL A 227 -0.08 10.88 -11.98
CA VAL A 227 0.05 12.30 -11.60
C VAL A 227 1.47 12.83 -11.85
N LEU A 228 2.49 12.07 -11.46
CA LEU A 228 3.90 12.48 -11.64
C LEU A 228 4.33 12.53 -13.11
N ASN A 229 3.78 11.66 -13.95
CA ASN A 229 4.03 11.71 -15.39
C ASN A 229 3.38 12.94 -16.01
N LYS A 230 2.17 13.31 -15.56
CA LYS A 230 1.50 14.53 -16.03
C LYS A 230 2.28 15.79 -15.65
N ILE A 231 2.83 15.84 -14.43
CA ILE A 231 3.71 16.94 -14.00
C ILE A 231 4.93 17.07 -14.91
N LYS A 232 5.56 15.94 -15.29
CA LYS A 232 6.68 15.92 -16.23
C LYS A 232 6.29 16.35 -17.65
N GLU A 233 5.15 15.89 -18.14
CA GLU A 233 4.63 16.25 -19.47
C GLU A 233 4.43 17.76 -19.60
N LEU A 234 3.95 18.40 -18.54
CA LEU A 234 3.68 19.83 -18.49
C LEU A 234 4.94 20.69 -18.22
N ASP A 235 6.11 20.07 -18.04
CA ASP A 235 7.39 20.73 -17.76
C ASP A 235 7.29 21.76 -16.63
N ILE A 236 6.62 21.38 -15.53
CA ILE A 236 6.41 22.27 -14.40
C ILE A 236 7.76 22.54 -13.72
N ASN A 237 8.15 23.81 -13.66
CA ASN A 237 9.38 24.19 -12.97
C ASN A 237 9.26 23.99 -11.45
N ILE A 238 10.00 23.01 -10.92
CA ILE A 238 10.08 22.69 -9.49
C ILE A 238 11.49 23.01 -9.01
N GLU A 239 11.68 24.23 -8.49
CA GLU A 239 12.96 24.78 -8.08
C GLU A 239 12.85 25.54 -6.74
N GLY A 240 14.00 25.80 -6.11
CA GLY A 240 14.08 26.52 -4.85
C GLY A 240 13.68 25.65 -3.65
N ASN A 241 13.01 26.24 -2.67
CA ASN A 241 12.50 25.52 -1.49
C ASN A 241 11.16 24.86 -1.85
N VAL A 242 11.15 23.53 -1.91
CA VAL A 242 10.00 22.68 -2.26
C VAL A 242 9.44 22.06 -0.99
N LEU A 243 8.13 22.18 -0.79
CA LEU A 243 7.40 21.41 0.23
C LEU A 243 6.61 20.31 -0.44
N ASP A 244 6.79 19.07 -0.01
CA ASP A 244 6.05 17.92 -0.49
C ASP A 244 5.14 17.41 0.64
N LEU A 245 3.86 17.79 0.57
CA LEU A 245 2.84 17.42 1.53
C LEU A 245 2.33 16.01 1.22
N GLY A 246 2.36 15.12 2.22
CA GLY A 246 2.09 13.69 2.05
C GLY A 246 3.12 13.01 1.14
N CYS A 247 4.40 13.23 1.42
CA CYS A 247 5.51 12.77 0.58
C CYS A 247 5.60 11.25 0.45
N GLY A 248 4.92 10.48 1.31
CA GLY A 248 4.87 9.03 1.29
C GLY A 248 6.26 8.41 1.35
N THR A 249 6.52 7.47 0.44
CA THR A 249 7.83 6.82 0.25
C THR A 249 8.82 7.65 -0.57
N GLY A 250 8.44 8.85 -1.01
CA GLY A 250 9.31 9.78 -1.73
C GLY A 250 9.26 9.72 -3.27
N LEU A 251 8.19 9.15 -3.85
CA LEU A 251 8.04 9.01 -5.32
C LEU A 251 8.12 10.35 -6.06
N ALA A 252 7.57 11.43 -5.47
CA ALA A 252 7.60 12.76 -6.08
C ALA A 252 9.04 13.28 -6.19
N ALA A 253 9.82 13.27 -5.11
CA ALA A 253 11.22 13.67 -5.16
C ALA A 253 12.05 12.79 -6.10
N GLU A 254 11.80 11.47 -6.13
CA GLU A 254 12.51 10.55 -7.03
C GLU A 254 12.30 10.90 -8.49
N LYS A 255 11.07 11.29 -8.85
CA LYS A 255 10.72 11.60 -10.22
C LYS A 255 11.06 13.05 -10.58
N LEU A 256 10.93 14.00 -9.66
CA LEU A 256 10.85 15.43 -9.95
C LEU A 256 11.98 16.29 -9.36
N LYS A 257 12.83 15.76 -8.47
CA LYS A 257 13.90 16.56 -7.84
C LYS A 257 14.89 17.07 -8.89
N THR A 258 15.12 18.38 -8.88
CA THR A 258 16.06 19.08 -9.77
C THR A 258 17.33 19.48 -9.01
N PRO A 259 18.50 19.57 -9.68
CA PRO A 259 19.72 20.07 -9.05
C PRO A 259 19.53 21.47 -8.44
N GLY A 260 19.90 21.64 -7.18
CA GLY A 260 19.82 22.94 -6.48
C GLY A 260 18.46 23.24 -5.84
N SER A 261 17.47 22.34 -5.96
CA SER A 261 16.23 22.41 -5.16
C SER A 261 16.41 21.79 -3.78
N ASN A 262 15.81 22.41 -2.77
CA ASN A 262 15.82 22.00 -1.37
C ASN A 262 14.43 21.46 -0.99
N TRP A 263 14.33 20.18 -0.67
CA TRP A 263 13.07 19.47 -0.49
C TRP A 263 12.79 19.15 0.98
N THR A 264 11.66 19.63 1.47
CA THR A 264 11.07 19.22 2.74
C THR A 264 9.88 18.31 2.48
N GLY A 265 9.95 17.06 2.95
CA GLY A 265 8.85 16.10 2.88
C GLY A 265 8.10 16.00 4.20
N ILE A 266 6.78 16.06 4.15
CA ILE A 266 5.89 15.90 5.31
C ILE A 266 5.05 14.66 5.08
N ASP A 267 4.97 13.77 6.06
CA ASP A 267 4.01 12.67 6.04
C ASP A 267 3.57 12.34 7.47
N ILE A 268 2.36 11.81 7.62
CA ILE A 268 1.85 11.41 8.92
C ILE A 268 2.36 10.01 9.33
N SER A 269 2.64 9.16 8.35
CA SER A 269 3.11 7.79 8.54
C SER A 269 4.62 7.73 8.82
N SER A 270 4.97 7.12 9.95
CA SER A 270 6.36 6.91 10.34
C SER A 270 7.06 5.90 9.43
N LYS A 271 6.35 4.86 8.96
CA LYS A 271 6.91 3.81 8.10
C LYS A 271 7.12 4.32 6.67
N MET A 272 6.24 5.17 6.14
CA MET A 272 6.43 5.86 4.86
C MET A 272 7.72 6.70 4.88
N LEU A 273 7.88 7.54 5.91
CA LEU A 273 9.07 8.38 6.06
C LEU A 273 10.37 7.60 6.23
N LYS A 274 10.31 6.42 6.84
CA LYS A 274 11.47 5.53 6.94
C LYS A 274 11.98 5.14 5.55
N ILE A 275 11.09 4.78 4.64
CA ILE A 275 11.42 4.44 3.24
C ILE A 275 11.90 5.69 2.49
N ALA A 276 11.20 6.83 2.62
CA ALA A 276 11.62 8.08 2.00
C ALA A 276 13.04 8.51 2.43
N LYS A 277 13.38 8.29 3.71
CA LYS A 277 14.71 8.55 4.27
C LYS A 277 15.78 7.64 3.67
N GLU A 278 15.47 6.37 3.43
CA GLU A 278 16.38 5.41 2.79
C GLU A 278 16.73 5.83 1.35
N LYS A 279 15.82 6.50 0.64
CA LYS A 279 16.08 7.06 -0.70
C LYS A 279 17.04 8.25 -0.70
N GLN A 280 17.23 8.93 0.44
CA GLN A 280 18.13 10.10 0.59
C GLN A 280 17.85 11.25 -0.39
N LEU A 281 16.57 11.43 -0.76
CA LEU A 281 16.15 12.45 -1.73
C LEU A 281 15.62 13.74 -1.08
N TYR A 282 15.38 13.74 0.23
CA TYR A 282 14.87 14.89 0.96
C TYR A 282 15.95 15.49 1.84
N ASP A 283 15.99 16.82 1.89
CA ASP A 283 16.88 17.59 2.75
C ASP A 283 16.34 17.64 4.18
N THR A 284 15.01 17.61 4.33
CA THR A 284 14.31 17.51 5.61
C THR A 284 13.09 16.60 5.47
N LEU A 285 12.89 15.74 6.46
CA LEU A 285 11.69 14.91 6.59
C LEU A 285 11.06 15.19 7.96
N VAL A 286 9.74 15.40 7.99
CA VAL A 286 8.99 15.67 9.22
C VAL A 286 7.80 14.74 9.30
N GLN A 287 7.68 14.04 10.43
CA GLN A 287 6.47 13.31 10.75
C GLN A 287 5.44 14.28 11.35
N ALA A 288 4.39 14.59 10.59
CA ALA A 288 3.32 15.47 11.02
C ALA A 288 2.06 15.30 10.16
N ASP A 289 0.91 15.61 10.76
CA ASP A 289 -0.28 15.94 9.98
C ASP A 289 -0.02 17.20 9.14
N VAL A 290 -0.49 17.21 7.89
CA VAL A 290 -0.18 18.29 6.95
C VAL A 290 -0.81 19.63 7.35
N LEU A 291 -2.02 19.63 7.93
CA LEU A 291 -2.67 20.87 8.39
C LEU A 291 -1.97 21.40 9.64
N ASP A 292 -1.67 20.53 10.60
CA ASP A 292 -0.94 20.92 11.81
C ASP A 292 0.45 21.49 11.48
N PHE A 293 1.15 20.87 10.52
CA PHE A 293 2.43 21.39 10.04
C PHE A 293 2.28 22.78 9.43
N LEU A 294 1.33 22.95 8.51
CA LEU A 294 1.10 24.20 7.78
C LEU A 294 0.65 25.34 8.71
N GLU A 295 -0.23 25.06 9.68
CA GLU A 295 -0.69 26.06 10.65
C GLU A 295 0.47 26.59 11.52
N ASN A 296 1.36 25.70 11.94
CA ASN A 296 2.45 26.02 12.86
C ASN A 296 3.74 26.49 12.18
N ASN A 297 3.91 26.25 10.87
CA ASN A 297 5.12 26.61 10.13
C ASN A 297 4.87 27.74 9.14
N LYS A 298 5.36 28.94 9.47
CA LYS A 298 5.31 30.12 8.58
C LYS A 298 6.48 30.19 7.58
N LEU A 299 7.17 29.07 7.35
CA LEU A 299 8.25 28.99 6.37
C LEU A 299 7.68 29.26 4.97
N LYS A 300 8.41 30.05 4.17
CA LYS A 300 8.02 30.36 2.80
C LYS A 300 8.69 29.37 1.85
N PHE A 301 7.86 28.57 1.19
CA PHE A 301 8.28 27.70 0.11
C PHE A 301 8.08 28.42 -1.23
N ASN A 302 8.91 28.08 -2.21
CA ASN A 302 8.72 28.56 -3.57
C ASN A 302 7.55 27.83 -4.22
N ILE A 303 7.51 26.51 -4.03
CA ILE A 303 6.49 25.62 -4.56
C ILE A 303 6.11 24.57 -3.52
N ILE A 304 4.82 24.28 -3.44
CA ILE A 304 4.23 23.25 -2.59
C ILE A 304 3.58 22.21 -3.50
N LEU A 305 3.92 20.95 -3.31
CA LEU A 305 3.30 19.79 -3.93
C LEU A 305 2.35 19.15 -2.90
N CYS A 306 1.14 18.79 -3.35
CA CYS A 306 0.14 18.08 -2.54
C CYS A 306 -0.57 17.06 -3.44
N LEU A 307 0.06 15.90 -3.65
CA LEU A 307 -0.31 14.95 -4.70
C LEU A 307 -0.95 13.71 -4.08
N ASP A 308 -2.22 13.42 -4.42
CA ASP A 308 -3.04 12.32 -3.87
C ASP A 308 -3.24 12.37 -2.34
N VAL A 309 -3.32 13.59 -1.78
CA VAL A 309 -3.41 13.86 -0.34
C VAL A 309 -4.72 14.56 0.05
N ILE A 310 -5.22 15.46 -0.79
CA ILE A 310 -6.42 16.26 -0.50
C ILE A 310 -7.67 15.37 -0.39
N GLU A 311 -7.65 14.21 -1.02
CA GLU A 311 -8.66 13.17 -0.95
C GLU A 311 -8.85 12.62 0.49
N TYR A 312 -7.92 12.89 1.40
CA TYR A 312 -7.98 12.50 2.81
C TYR A 312 -8.25 13.69 3.76
N ILE A 313 -8.46 14.90 3.23
CA ILE A 313 -8.51 16.13 4.03
C ILE A 313 -9.88 16.78 3.94
N LYS A 314 -10.62 16.74 5.05
CA LYS A 314 -11.93 17.41 5.16
C LYS A 314 -11.83 18.93 5.07
N ASP A 315 -10.82 19.52 5.71
CA ASP A 315 -10.61 20.97 5.77
C ASP A 315 -9.59 21.45 4.74
N PHE A 316 -9.86 21.12 3.47
CA PHE A 316 -8.98 21.51 2.36
C PHE A 316 -9.00 23.01 2.10
N GLU A 317 -10.02 23.76 2.56
CA GLU A 317 -10.02 25.21 2.45
C GLU A 317 -8.89 25.84 3.25
N ASN A 318 -8.66 25.39 4.48
CA ASN A 318 -7.56 25.88 5.30
C ASN A 318 -6.20 25.43 4.76
N LEU A 319 -6.11 24.23 4.18
CA LEU A 319 -4.90 23.81 3.44
C LEU A 319 -4.51 24.86 2.38
N PHE A 320 -5.45 25.26 1.53
CA PHE A 320 -5.17 26.27 0.50
C PHE A 320 -4.79 27.63 1.07
N LYS A 321 -5.44 28.06 2.17
CA LYS A 321 -5.11 29.33 2.86
C LYS A 321 -3.68 29.30 3.43
N TYR A 322 -3.26 28.19 4.03
CA TYR A 322 -1.92 28.08 4.60
C TYR A 322 -0.83 27.95 3.53
N CYS A 323 -1.14 27.31 2.40
CA CYS A 323 -0.21 27.21 1.27
C CYS A 323 0.04 28.56 0.58
N PHE A 324 -0.97 29.43 0.55
CA PHE A 324 -0.85 30.77 -0.02
C PHE A 324 0.17 31.62 0.78
N PRO A 325 1.12 32.33 0.14
CA PRO A 325 1.16 32.69 -1.28
C PRO A 325 2.10 31.86 -2.17
N SER A 326 2.57 30.70 -1.72
CA SER A 326 3.50 29.84 -2.48
C SER A 326 2.86 29.35 -3.78
N SER A 327 3.64 28.98 -4.80
CA SER A 327 3.07 28.20 -5.91
C SER A 327 2.56 26.87 -5.38
N LEU A 328 1.40 26.42 -5.85
CA LEU A 328 0.77 25.19 -5.37
C LEU A 328 0.44 24.28 -6.55
N VAL A 329 0.93 23.04 -6.51
CA VAL A 329 0.61 21.98 -7.46
C VAL A 329 -0.05 20.85 -6.69
N PHE A 330 -1.26 20.49 -7.06
CA PHE A 330 -2.02 19.46 -6.36
C PHE A 330 -2.94 18.70 -7.30
N SER A 331 -3.31 17.48 -6.93
CA SER A 331 -4.31 16.70 -7.65
C SER A 331 -5.64 16.67 -6.90
N ILE A 332 -6.74 16.48 -7.62
CA ILE A 332 -8.03 16.09 -7.03
C ILE A 332 -8.58 14.87 -7.76
N GLU A 333 -9.27 14.00 -7.03
CA GLU A 333 -10.26 13.08 -7.59
C GLU A 333 -11.54 13.86 -7.98
N LYS A 334 -12.04 13.66 -9.22
CA LYS A 334 -13.18 14.42 -9.73
C LYS A 334 -14.49 13.88 -9.16
N ALA A 335 -15.32 14.76 -8.59
CA ALA A 335 -16.68 14.41 -8.17
C ALA A 335 -17.60 14.12 -9.38
N PRO A 336 -18.67 13.32 -9.21
CA PRO A 336 -19.73 13.20 -10.21
C PRO A 336 -20.30 14.57 -10.61
N ASP A 337 -20.69 14.73 -11.87
CA ASP A 337 -21.10 16.04 -12.41
C ASP A 337 -22.35 16.65 -11.70
N GLN A 338 -23.11 15.85 -10.93
CA GLN A 338 -24.25 16.34 -10.14
C GLN A 338 -23.85 16.98 -8.81
N ILE A 339 -22.61 16.82 -8.37
CA ILE A 339 -22.09 17.36 -7.11
C ILE A 339 -21.57 18.77 -7.34
N ASN A 340 -22.07 19.74 -6.58
CA ASN A 340 -21.73 21.15 -6.75
C ASN A 340 -20.40 21.53 -6.08
N ASP A 341 -20.04 20.87 -4.98
CA ASP A 341 -18.90 21.17 -4.12
C ASP A 341 -17.96 19.97 -4.01
N PHE A 342 -18.25 19.02 -3.11
CA PHE A 342 -17.49 17.79 -2.92
C PHE A 342 -18.38 16.70 -2.32
N CYS A 343 -17.98 15.46 -2.51
CA CYS A 343 -18.62 14.31 -1.86
C CYS A 343 -17.56 13.34 -1.34
N VAL A 344 -17.96 12.40 -0.49
CA VAL A 344 -17.08 11.33 -0.01
C VAL A 344 -17.53 10.05 -0.69
N ASN A 345 -16.58 9.33 -1.32
CA ASN A 345 -16.87 8.05 -1.94
C ASN A 345 -16.99 6.92 -0.89
N ALA A 346 -17.35 5.71 -1.32
CA ALA A 346 -17.54 4.58 -0.41
C ALA A 346 -16.26 4.19 0.36
N GLN A 347 -15.08 4.50 -0.20
CA GLN A 347 -13.77 4.27 0.41
C GLN A 347 -13.36 5.38 1.39
N GLY A 348 -14.21 6.38 1.61
CA GLY A 348 -13.92 7.48 2.53
C GLY A 348 -13.04 8.58 1.94
N ARG A 349 -12.80 8.58 0.61
CA ARG A 349 -12.00 9.60 -0.08
C ARG A 349 -12.88 10.77 -0.56
N TYR A 350 -12.41 11.99 -0.38
CA TYR A 350 -13.04 13.20 -0.88
C TYR A 350 -12.85 13.33 -2.40
N GLN A 351 -13.96 13.55 -3.10
CA GLN A 351 -14.02 13.86 -4.52
C GLN A 351 -14.55 15.28 -4.68
N HIS A 352 -13.95 16.07 -5.57
CA HIS A 352 -14.20 17.51 -5.62
C HIS A 352 -14.73 17.95 -6.99
N ASN A 353 -15.66 18.91 -6.98
CA ASN A 353 -16.06 19.63 -8.17
C ASN A 353 -14.94 20.60 -8.58
N PRO A 354 -14.39 20.49 -9.81
CA PRO A 354 -13.23 21.30 -10.21
C PRO A 354 -13.48 22.82 -10.23
N GLU A 355 -14.69 23.24 -10.60
CA GLU A 355 -15.02 24.67 -10.65
C GLU A 355 -15.23 25.24 -9.23
N TYR A 356 -15.76 24.45 -8.30
CA TYR A 356 -15.80 24.84 -6.88
C TYR A 356 -14.38 25.06 -6.33
N VAL A 357 -13.46 24.12 -6.54
CA VAL A 357 -12.05 24.23 -6.11
C VAL A 357 -11.38 25.47 -6.70
N LYS A 358 -11.55 25.70 -8.00
CA LYS A 358 -11.03 26.88 -8.69
C LYS A 358 -11.59 28.19 -8.14
N ASN A 359 -12.88 28.26 -7.84
CA ASN A 359 -13.50 29.45 -7.26
C ASN A 359 -12.98 29.73 -5.85
N LEU A 360 -12.78 28.69 -5.04
CA LEU A 360 -12.17 28.81 -3.73
C LEU A 360 -10.73 29.35 -3.81
N LEU A 361 -9.90 28.80 -4.71
CA LEU A 361 -8.53 29.29 -4.94
C LEU A 361 -8.49 30.77 -5.33
N LYS A 362 -9.43 31.22 -6.18
CA LYS A 362 -9.55 32.64 -6.56
C LYS A 362 -9.91 33.51 -5.35
N THR A 363 -10.84 33.07 -4.52
CA THR A 363 -11.24 33.78 -3.28
C THR A 363 -10.07 33.92 -2.31
N ILE A 364 -9.19 32.92 -2.24
CA ILE A 364 -7.98 32.94 -1.40
C ILE A 364 -6.93 33.91 -1.96
N GLY A 365 -6.86 34.08 -3.28
CA GLY A 365 -6.01 35.07 -3.95
C GLY A 365 -5.04 34.52 -4.98
N TYR A 366 -5.16 33.24 -5.38
CA TYR A 366 -4.44 32.73 -6.54
C TYR A 366 -5.00 33.35 -7.83
N GLN A 367 -4.12 33.78 -8.74
CA GLN A 367 -4.50 34.48 -9.97
C GLN A 367 -4.37 33.60 -11.22
N SER A 368 -3.25 32.89 -11.35
CA SER A 368 -3.06 31.90 -12.41
C SER A 368 -3.44 30.53 -11.87
N ILE A 369 -4.53 29.95 -12.38
CA ILE A 369 -5.04 28.63 -11.99
C ILE A 369 -5.24 27.83 -13.27
N GLU A 370 -4.33 26.90 -13.51
CA GLU A 370 -4.43 25.96 -14.62
C GLU A 370 -5.02 24.65 -14.09
N MET A 371 -5.89 24.03 -14.88
CA MET A 371 -6.53 22.76 -14.57
C MET A 371 -6.30 21.80 -15.73
N HIS A 372 -5.65 20.68 -15.44
CA HIS A 372 -5.24 19.69 -16.43
C HIS A 372 -5.92 18.36 -16.12
N PRO A 373 -6.96 17.97 -16.88
CA PRO A 373 -7.60 16.67 -16.72
C PRO A 373 -6.61 15.53 -16.96
N LEU A 374 -6.73 14.48 -16.16
CA LEU A 374 -5.98 13.24 -16.32
C LEU A 374 -6.72 12.07 -15.68
N THR A 375 -6.47 10.88 -16.20
CA THR A 375 -6.70 9.65 -15.41
C THR A 375 -5.61 9.57 -14.34
N LEU A 376 -6.02 9.58 -13.07
CA LEU A 376 -5.10 9.57 -11.92
C LEU A 376 -4.42 8.20 -11.77
N ARG A 377 -5.23 7.15 -11.86
CA ARG A 377 -4.88 5.74 -11.66
C ARG A 377 -6.00 4.85 -12.23
N LYS A 378 -5.74 3.55 -12.24
CA LYS A 378 -6.75 2.50 -12.41
C LYS A 378 -7.13 1.90 -11.07
N GLU A 379 -8.42 1.74 -10.84
CA GLU A 379 -8.96 1.09 -9.66
C GLU A 379 -9.95 0.02 -10.11
N ASN A 380 -9.70 -1.25 -9.74
CA ASN A 380 -10.52 -2.39 -10.18
C ASN A 380 -10.74 -2.44 -11.70
N GLY A 381 -9.69 -2.11 -12.47
CA GLY A 381 -9.72 -2.08 -13.93
C GLY A 381 -10.45 -0.88 -14.55
N LYS A 382 -10.98 0.05 -13.75
CA LYS A 382 -11.64 1.28 -14.19
C LYS A 382 -10.73 2.47 -14.00
N ASP A 383 -10.85 3.46 -14.87
CA ASP A 383 -10.11 4.71 -14.76
C ASP A 383 -10.71 5.58 -13.66
N VAL A 384 -9.85 6.12 -12.79
CA VAL A 384 -10.21 7.12 -11.80
C VAL A 384 -9.86 8.48 -12.38
N GLU A 385 -10.88 9.25 -12.70
CA GLU A 385 -10.73 10.57 -13.32
C GLU A 385 -10.43 11.64 -12.27
N GLY A 386 -9.53 12.55 -12.62
CA GLY A 386 -9.13 13.65 -11.76
C GLY A 386 -8.57 14.82 -12.54
N LEU A 387 -8.03 15.78 -11.80
CA LEU A 387 -7.36 16.94 -12.37
C LEU A 387 -6.09 17.25 -11.59
N LEU A 388 -5.08 17.71 -12.32
CA LEU A 388 -3.90 18.36 -11.77
C LEU A 388 -4.10 19.88 -11.84
N PHE A 389 -3.98 20.54 -10.71
CA PHE A 389 -4.04 21.98 -10.57
C PHE A 389 -2.63 22.57 -10.47
N ILE A 390 -2.40 23.69 -11.15
CA ILE A 390 -1.17 24.49 -11.04
C ILE A 390 -1.59 25.92 -10.72
N CYS A 391 -1.24 26.37 -9.52
CA CYS A 391 -1.71 27.63 -8.96
C CYS A 391 -0.54 28.57 -8.64
N LYS A 392 -0.63 29.82 -9.08
CA LYS A 392 0.37 30.87 -8.82
C LYS A 392 -0.30 32.17 -8.37
N LYS A 393 0.37 32.89 -7.48
CA LYS A 393 -0.12 34.17 -6.95
C LYS A 393 -0.19 35.25 -8.04
N ALA A 394 0.88 35.43 -8.81
CA ALA A 394 1.01 36.31 -9.98
C ALA A 394 2.40 36.07 -10.58
#